data_AF-A0A7L4P240-F1
#
_entry.id   AF-A0A7L4P240-F1
#
_cell.length_a   1.000
_cell.length_b   1.000
_cell.length_c   1.000
_cell.angle_alpha   90.00
_cell.angle_beta   90.00
_cell.angle_gamma   90.00
#
_symmetry.space_group_name_H-M   'P 1'
#
loop_
_entity.id
_entity.type
_entity.pdbx_description
1 polymer ?
#
loop_
_entity_poly.entity_id
_entity_poly.type
_entity_poly.pdbx_seq_one_letter_code
_entity_poly.pdbx_strand_id
1 'polypeptide(L)'
;MAQYYPGTSKVAENRRRFCNPDVELEKLREISDEDVVKILGHRAPGEEYPSVHPPLEEMDEPDDAIREMVEPLDGAKAGDRVRYIQFADSMYFAPAHPFLRSRAYLCRFRGADAGTLSGRQIIETRERDLEKVSKELLETEFFDPARTGFRGKTVHGHSLRLDEDGMMFDMLRRQVFNKSTGKVEGVKNQIGDELDEPVILGEPLDEEKLKSMTTIYRKDGEAYRDDADAVEVLHRIHVLRSQGGYGPE
;
A
#
# COMPACT_ATOMS: atom_id res chain seq x y z
N MET A 1 -7.63 9.90 -21.90
CA MET A 1 -6.78 9.92 -20.68
C MET A 1 -7.70 9.78 -19.48
N ALA A 2 -7.39 8.88 -18.54
CA ALA A 2 -8.22 8.69 -17.34
C ALA A 2 -8.05 9.89 -16.39
N GLN A 3 -9.11 10.24 -15.65
CA GLN A 3 -9.12 11.44 -14.79
C GLN A 3 -8.75 11.14 -13.31
N TYR A 4 -8.96 9.89 -12.87
CA TYR A 4 -8.68 9.33 -11.53
C TYR A 4 -9.36 10.00 -10.32
N TYR A 5 -9.19 11.31 -10.10
CA TYR A 5 -9.69 12.01 -8.91
C TYR A 5 -9.95 13.52 -9.16
N PRO A 6 -11.07 14.10 -8.69
CA PRO A 6 -11.37 15.52 -8.81
C PRO A 6 -10.56 16.37 -7.80
N GLY A 7 -10.50 17.68 -8.03
CA GLY A 7 -9.89 18.65 -7.10
C GLY A 7 -8.65 19.34 -7.66
N THR A 8 -8.38 20.55 -7.16
CA THR A 8 -7.27 21.41 -7.61
C THR A 8 -6.13 21.52 -6.59
N SER A 9 -6.27 20.89 -5.42
CA SER A 9 -5.23 20.85 -4.38
C SER A 9 -4.04 19.96 -4.77
N LYS A 10 -2.92 20.11 -4.06
CA LYS A 10 -1.79 19.17 -4.19
C LYS A 10 -2.18 17.77 -3.72
N VAL A 11 -2.98 17.67 -2.66
CA VAL A 11 -3.53 16.38 -2.21
C VAL A 11 -4.31 15.67 -3.32
N ALA A 12 -5.16 16.38 -4.06
CA ALA A 12 -5.89 15.79 -5.20
C ALA A 12 -4.95 15.36 -6.33
N GLU A 13 -3.93 16.16 -6.64
CA GLU A 13 -2.92 15.82 -7.64
C GLU A 13 -2.12 14.58 -7.25
N ASN A 14 -1.66 14.49 -6.00
CA ASN A 14 -0.97 13.32 -5.49
C ASN A 14 -1.86 12.06 -5.61
N ARG A 15 -3.15 12.16 -5.30
CA ARG A 15 -4.10 11.05 -5.47
C ARG A 15 -4.22 10.59 -6.92
N ARG A 16 -4.26 11.52 -7.89
CA ARG A 16 -4.25 11.19 -9.33
C ARG A 16 -2.95 10.50 -9.71
N ARG A 17 -1.81 11.06 -9.30
CA ARG A 17 -0.46 10.56 -9.60
C ARG A 17 -0.28 9.10 -9.15
N PHE A 18 -0.65 8.80 -7.91
CA PHE A 18 -0.60 7.43 -7.39
C PHE A 18 -1.53 6.46 -8.15
N CYS A 19 -2.68 6.92 -8.65
CA CYS A 19 -3.58 6.05 -9.42
C CYS A 19 -3.20 5.90 -10.91
N ASN A 20 -2.32 6.75 -11.43
CA ASN A 20 -1.97 6.74 -12.85
C ASN A 20 -0.79 5.80 -13.15
N PRO A 21 -0.97 4.62 -13.78
CA PRO A 21 0.12 3.70 -14.07
C PRO A 21 1.17 4.29 -15.02
N ASP A 22 0.82 5.32 -15.81
CA ASP A 22 1.77 6.01 -16.69
C ASP A 22 2.73 6.94 -15.92
N VAL A 23 2.50 7.17 -14.62
CA VAL A 23 3.42 7.93 -13.78
C VAL A 23 4.34 6.99 -13.00
N GLU A 24 5.64 7.18 -13.20
CA GLU A 24 6.69 6.58 -12.40
C GLU A 24 6.72 7.20 -10.99
N LEU A 25 6.68 6.34 -9.98
CA LEU A 25 6.72 6.75 -8.57
C LEU A 25 8.17 6.95 -8.12
N GLU A 26 8.42 8.00 -7.34
CA GLU A 26 9.77 8.31 -6.86
C GLU A 26 10.29 7.17 -5.98
N LYS A 27 11.41 6.55 -6.37
CA LYS A 27 12.14 5.59 -5.54
C LYS A 27 12.98 6.32 -4.50
N LEU A 28 12.74 6.02 -3.23
CA LEU A 28 13.33 6.71 -2.08
C LEU A 28 14.38 5.86 -1.34
N ARG A 29 14.39 4.55 -1.58
CA ARG A 29 15.32 3.59 -0.95
C ARG A 29 15.48 2.34 -1.82
N GLU A 30 16.49 1.54 -1.51
CA GLU A 30 16.70 0.20 -2.06
C GLU A 30 16.60 -0.82 -0.93
N ILE A 31 15.86 -1.89 -1.15
CA ILE A 31 15.71 -3.03 -0.25
C ILE A 31 15.98 -4.29 -1.06
N SER A 32 16.87 -5.17 -0.60
CA SER A 32 17.18 -6.39 -1.34
C SER A 32 15.95 -7.30 -1.45
N ASP A 33 15.89 -8.13 -2.50
CA ASP A 33 14.77 -9.07 -2.67
C ASP A 33 14.65 -10.03 -1.46
N GLU A 34 15.80 -10.43 -0.91
CA GLU A 34 15.88 -11.22 0.32
C GLU A 34 15.25 -10.49 1.51
N ASP A 35 15.51 -9.19 1.66
CA ASP A 35 14.96 -8.40 2.76
C ASP A 35 13.45 -8.15 2.60
N VAL A 36 12.96 -8.04 1.36
CA VAL A 36 11.51 -8.02 1.08
C VAL A 36 10.87 -9.32 1.56
N VAL A 37 11.46 -10.47 1.25
CA VAL A 37 10.99 -11.80 1.72
C VAL A 37 11.00 -11.88 3.25
N LYS A 38 12.07 -11.40 3.90
CA LYS A 38 12.17 -11.34 5.38
C LYS A 38 11.09 -10.45 6.00
N ILE A 39 10.84 -9.26 5.44
CA ILE A 39 9.78 -8.35 5.91
C ILE A 39 8.39 -9.01 5.78
N LEU A 40 8.15 -9.70 4.66
CA LEU A 40 6.90 -10.38 4.39
C LEU A 40 6.66 -11.55 5.36
N GLY A 41 7.69 -12.34 5.64
CA GLY A 41 7.66 -13.43 6.63
C GLY A 41 6.78 -14.62 6.22
N HIS A 42 6.61 -14.88 4.92
CA HIS A 42 5.77 -15.98 4.41
C HIS A 42 6.54 -17.26 4.07
N ARG A 43 7.83 -17.10 3.77
CA ARG A 43 8.80 -18.14 3.44
C ARG A 43 10.21 -17.67 3.84
N ALA A 44 11.15 -18.59 3.96
CA ALA A 44 12.55 -18.25 4.14
C ALA A 44 13.20 -17.84 2.80
N PRO A 45 14.22 -16.96 2.79
CA PRO A 45 15.02 -16.71 1.60
C PRO A 45 15.62 -18.02 1.04
N GLY A 46 15.48 -18.23 -0.27
CA GLY A 46 15.92 -19.46 -0.94
C GLY A 46 14.95 -20.65 -0.83
N GLU A 47 13.88 -20.55 -0.04
CA GLU A 47 12.80 -21.54 -0.05
C GLU A 47 11.99 -21.44 -1.34
N GLU A 48 11.66 -22.59 -1.93
CA GLU A 48 10.75 -22.69 -3.08
C GLU A 48 9.37 -22.11 -2.76
N TYR A 49 8.70 -21.54 -3.76
CA TYR A 49 7.32 -21.06 -3.60
C TYR A 49 6.38 -22.24 -3.36
N PRO A 50 5.66 -22.28 -2.22
CA PRO A 50 4.71 -23.36 -2.01
C PRO A 50 3.45 -23.14 -2.85
N SER A 51 2.89 -24.23 -3.36
CA SER A 51 1.70 -24.21 -4.20
C SER A 51 0.41 -24.51 -3.41
N VAL A 52 -0.71 -23.92 -3.84
CA VAL A 52 -2.06 -24.20 -3.33
C VAL A 52 -2.86 -25.11 -4.28
N HIS A 53 -2.45 -25.19 -5.55
CA HIS A 53 -2.95 -26.11 -6.57
C HIS A 53 -1.83 -26.47 -7.56
N PRO A 54 -1.98 -27.52 -8.40
CA PRO A 54 -1.03 -27.81 -9.47
C PRO A 54 -0.86 -26.63 -10.44
N PRO A 55 0.24 -26.54 -11.20
CA PRO A 55 0.38 -25.58 -12.28
C PRO A 55 -0.80 -25.63 -13.26
N LEU A 56 -1.21 -24.49 -13.82
CA LEU A 56 -2.37 -24.43 -14.72
C LEU A 56 -2.20 -25.29 -15.98
N GLU A 57 -0.97 -25.47 -16.45
CA GLU A 57 -0.66 -26.34 -17.60
C GLU A 57 -0.91 -27.84 -17.32
N GLU A 58 -0.99 -28.23 -16.04
CA GLU A 58 -1.29 -29.60 -15.62
C GLU A 58 -2.79 -29.83 -15.37
N MET A 59 -3.61 -28.79 -15.48
CA MET A 59 -5.05 -28.86 -15.24
C MET A 59 -5.82 -29.15 -16.54
N ASP A 60 -6.69 -30.15 -16.50
CA ASP A 60 -7.58 -30.50 -17.62
C ASP A 60 -8.86 -29.66 -17.56
N GLU A 61 -8.72 -28.35 -17.77
CA GLU A 61 -9.84 -27.43 -17.72
C GLU A 61 -10.59 -27.37 -19.08
N PRO A 62 -11.94 -27.31 -19.08
CA PRO A 62 -12.72 -27.25 -20.32
C PRO A 62 -12.53 -25.92 -21.05
N ASP A 63 -12.77 -25.88 -22.37
CA ASP A 63 -12.72 -24.66 -23.20
C ASP A 63 -13.54 -23.52 -22.59
N ASP A 64 -12.91 -22.35 -22.41
CA ASP A 64 -13.55 -21.13 -21.90
C ASP A 64 -12.89 -19.89 -22.53
N ALA A 65 -13.65 -19.20 -23.37
CA ALA A 65 -13.17 -18.01 -24.08
C ALA A 65 -12.69 -16.88 -23.15
N ILE A 66 -13.26 -16.75 -21.94
CA ILE A 66 -12.81 -15.73 -20.98
C ILE A 66 -11.43 -16.11 -20.43
N ARG A 67 -11.21 -17.39 -20.11
CA ARG A 67 -9.91 -17.87 -19.62
C ARG A 67 -8.83 -17.69 -20.68
N GLU A 68 -9.14 -17.96 -21.95
CA GLU A 68 -8.21 -17.78 -23.06
C GLU A 68 -7.83 -16.31 -23.32
N MET A 69 -8.76 -15.37 -23.06
CA MET A 69 -8.51 -13.94 -23.26
C MET A 69 -7.78 -13.26 -22.09
N VAL A 70 -7.84 -13.82 -20.88
CA VAL A 70 -7.30 -13.21 -19.66
C VAL A 70 -6.02 -13.91 -19.23
N GLU A 71 -4.88 -13.32 -19.60
CA GLU A 71 -3.55 -13.85 -19.27
C GLU A 71 -3.35 -14.00 -17.75
N PRO A 72 -3.07 -15.20 -17.21
CA PRO A 72 -2.82 -15.38 -15.78
C PRO A 72 -1.48 -14.74 -15.36
N LEU A 73 -1.40 -14.32 -14.09
CA LEU A 73 -0.13 -13.93 -13.47
C LEU A 73 0.84 -15.12 -13.39
N ASP A 74 2.14 -14.85 -13.27
CA ASP A 74 3.16 -15.90 -13.17
C ASP A 74 2.91 -16.83 -11.97
N GLY A 75 2.55 -16.27 -10.82
CA GLY A 75 2.23 -17.06 -9.63
C GLY A 75 0.90 -17.80 -9.74
N ALA A 76 -0.04 -17.32 -10.58
CA ALA A 76 -1.26 -18.06 -10.87
C ALA A 76 -0.96 -19.29 -11.76
N LYS A 77 -0.14 -19.12 -12.80
CA LYS A 77 0.34 -20.21 -13.66
C LYS A 77 1.03 -21.31 -12.87
N ALA A 78 1.91 -20.93 -11.94
CA ALA A 78 2.67 -21.86 -11.13
C ALA A 78 1.89 -22.46 -9.94
N GLY A 79 0.69 -21.94 -9.65
CA GLY A 79 -0.13 -22.39 -8.55
C GLY A 79 0.31 -21.92 -7.17
N ASP A 80 1.11 -20.85 -7.07
CA ASP A 80 1.58 -20.25 -5.81
C ASP A 80 0.43 -19.95 -4.85
N ARG A 81 0.66 -20.06 -3.54
CA ARG A 81 -0.32 -19.60 -2.54
C ARG A 81 -0.63 -18.11 -2.70
N VAL A 82 -1.81 -17.70 -2.26
CA VAL A 82 -2.14 -16.28 -2.04
C VAL A 82 -1.61 -15.85 -0.68
N ARG A 83 -0.83 -14.77 -0.66
CA ARG A 83 -0.24 -14.16 0.54
C ARG A 83 -0.53 -12.66 0.57
N TYR A 84 -0.07 -11.96 1.60
CA TYR A 84 -0.41 -10.55 1.80
C TYR A 84 0.74 -9.65 2.26
N ILE A 85 0.62 -8.36 1.97
CA ILE A 85 1.33 -7.30 2.69
C ILE A 85 0.30 -6.29 3.21
N GLN A 86 0.49 -5.82 4.43
CA GLN A 86 -0.44 -4.90 5.08
C GLN A 86 0.29 -3.70 5.68
N PHE A 87 -0.25 -2.52 5.46
CA PHE A 87 0.30 -1.25 5.95
C PHE A 87 -0.65 -0.53 6.90
N ALA A 88 -0.10 0.15 7.90
CA ALA A 88 -0.78 1.21 8.64
C ALA A 88 -0.14 2.55 8.26
N ASP A 89 -0.95 3.55 7.94
CA ASP A 89 -0.50 4.88 7.52
C ASP A 89 -0.92 5.93 8.54
N SER A 90 0.04 6.66 9.11
CA SER A 90 -0.20 7.73 10.07
C SER A 90 -1.06 8.83 9.48
N MET A 91 -2.07 9.27 10.23
CA MET A 91 -2.86 10.45 9.88
C MET A 91 -2.02 11.74 9.94
N TYR A 92 -0.77 11.69 10.41
CA TYR A 92 0.18 12.81 10.38
C TYR A 92 1.03 12.75 9.11
N PHE A 93 0.39 13.10 8.00
CA PHE A 93 1.00 13.33 6.69
C PHE A 93 1.80 12.16 6.10
N ALA A 94 1.45 10.89 6.41
CA ALA A 94 1.97 9.77 5.64
C ALA A 94 1.72 9.99 4.13
N PRO A 95 2.60 9.51 3.23
CA PRO A 95 2.47 9.81 1.81
C PRO A 95 1.25 9.09 1.20
N ALA A 96 0.99 7.85 1.59
CA ALA A 96 -0.16 7.07 1.17
C ALA A 96 -1.19 6.89 2.31
N HIS A 97 -2.44 6.61 1.93
CA HIS A 97 -3.55 6.38 2.87
C HIS A 97 -4.49 5.27 2.39
N PRO A 98 -5.36 4.71 3.26
CA PRO A 98 -6.03 3.45 2.98
C PRO A 98 -6.84 3.39 1.68
N PHE A 99 -7.76 4.35 1.43
CA PHE A 99 -8.51 4.37 0.18
C PHE A 99 -7.67 4.72 -1.05
N LEU A 100 -6.59 5.49 -0.86
CA LEU A 100 -5.68 5.77 -1.96
C LEU A 100 -4.99 4.49 -2.41
N ARG A 101 -4.42 3.73 -1.47
CA ARG A 101 -3.72 2.48 -1.76
C ARG A 101 -4.61 1.53 -2.56
N SER A 102 -5.82 1.21 -2.08
CA SER A 102 -6.71 0.30 -2.82
C SER A 102 -7.08 0.81 -4.22
N ARG A 103 -7.33 2.11 -4.40
CA ARG A 103 -7.58 2.67 -5.73
C ARG A 103 -6.36 2.55 -6.65
N ALA A 104 -5.19 2.92 -6.15
CA ALA A 104 -3.94 2.85 -6.90
C ALA A 104 -3.58 1.40 -7.27
N TYR A 105 -3.76 0.46 -6.34
CA TYR A 105 -3.45 -0.94 -6.56
C TYR A 105 -4.29 -1.54 -7.67
N LEU A 106 -5.60 -1.24 -7.69
CA LEU A 106 -6.49 -1.73 -8.75
C LEU A 106 -6.30 -0.99 -10.10
N CYS A 107 -5.55 0.10 -10.14
CA CYS A 107 -5.15 0.76 -11.38
C CYS A 107 -3.79 0.25 -11.91
N ARG A 108 -2.85 -0.10 -11.00
CA ARG A 108 -1.46 -0.44 -11.35
C ARG A 108 -1.19 -1.94 -11.41
N PHE A 109 -1.84 -2.74 -10.57
CA PHE A 109 -1.50 -4.14 -10.36
C PHE A 109 -2.62 -5.06 -10.84
N ARG A 110 -2.24 -6.12 -11.56
CA ARG A 110 -3.16 -7.17 -12.02
C ARG A 110 -3.41 -8.17 -10.89
N GLY A 111 -4.58 -8.82 -10.90
CA GLY A 111 -4.87 -9.93 -9.96
C GLY A 111 -4.75 -9.56 -8.48
N ALA A 112 -5.16 -8.34 -8.11
CA ALA A 112 -5.03 -7.77 -6.77
C ALA A 112 -6.36 -7.81 -6.00
N ASP A 113 -6.34 -8.36 -4.79
CA ASP A 113 -7.41 -8.22 -3.81
C ASP A 113 -7.00 -7.18 -2.76
N ALA A 114 -7.67 -6.02 -2.72
CA ALA A 114 -7.25 -4.90 -1.89
C ALA A 114 -8.31 -4.49 -0.85
N GLY A 115 -7.99 -4.65 0.43
CA GLY A 115 -8.88 -4.31 1.55
C GLY A 115 -8.53 -2.96 2.20
N THR A 116 -9.54 -2.10 2.41
CA THR A 116 -9.39 -0.79 3.07
C THR A 116 -10.06 -0.76 4.44
N LEU A 117 -9.30 -0.39 5.48
CA LEU A 117 -9.81 -0.06 6.81
C LEU A 117 -9.19 1.26 7.29
N SER A 118 -9.68 1.81 8.40
CA SER A 118 -9.10 3.05 8.95
C SER A 118 -7.64 2.88 9.37
N GLY A 119 -7.36 1.85 10.18
CA GLY A 119 -6.03 1.63 10.76
C GLY A 119 -5.14 0.66 10.00
N ARG A 120 -5.60 0.11 8.87
CA ARG A 120 -4.80 -0.80 8.04
C ARG A 120 -5.32 -0.86 6.60
N GLN A 121 -4.43 -1.15 5.67
CA GLN A 121 -4.74 -1.44 4.28
C GLN A 121 -3.92 -2.63 3.82
N ILE A 122 -4.55 -3.56 3.10
CA ILE A 122 -3.97 -4.86 2.72
C ILE A 122 -4.09 -5.06 1.21
N ILE A 123 -3.12 -5.77 0.64
CA ILE A 123 -3.23 -6.40 -0.66
C ILE A 123 -2.91 -7.88 -0.54
N GLU A 124 -3.76 -8.72 -1.11
CA GLU A 124 -3.56 -10.16 -1.27
C GLU A 124 -3.43 -10.51 -2.76
N THR A 125 -2.39 -11.27 -3.11
CA THR A 125 -2.16 -11.80 -4.46
C THR A 125 -1.21 -13.00 -4.40
N ARG A 126 -0.87 -13.59 -5.55
CA ARG A 126 0.02 -14.76 -5.64
C ARG A 126 1.42 -14.43 -5.14
N GLU A 127 2.04 -15.35 -4.39
CA GLU A 127 3.24 -15.08 -3.57
C GLU A 127 4.41 -14.45 -4.35
N ARG A 128 4.81 -14.97 -5.51
CA ARG A 128 5.89 -14.35 -6.29
C ARG A 128 5.55 -12.98 -6.88
N ASP A 129 4.27 -12.76 -7.23
CA ASP A 129 3.80 -11.48 -7.76
C ASP A 129 3.68 -10.45 -6.64
N LEU A 130 3.27 -10.89 -5.45
CA LEU A 130 3.22 -10.10 -4.23
C LEU A 130 4.61 -9.59 -3.85
N GLU A 131 5.67 -10.39 -3.98
CA GLU A 131 7.03 -9.96 -3.69
C GLU A 131 7.47 -8.79 -4.58
N LYS A 132 7.19 -8.88 -5.89
CA LYS A 132 7.45 -7.80 -6.87
C LYS A 132 6.70 -6.52 -6.50
N VAL A 133 5.39 -6.65 -6.23
CA VAL A 133 4.54 -5.52 -5.80
C VAL A 133 5.06 -4.93 -4.48
N SER A 134 5.40 -5.77 -3.51
CA SER A 134 5.86 -5.34 -2.19
C SER A 134 7.16 -4.55 -2.26
N LYS A 135 8.08 -4.93 -3.15
CA LYS A 135 9.32 -4.17 -3.39
C LYS A 135 9.00 -2.74 -3.84
N GLU A 136 8.12 -2.57 -4.83
CA GLU A 136 7.68 -1.23 -5.26
C GLU A 136 7.02 -0.45 -4.11
N LEU A 137 6.13 -1.09 -3.34
CA LEU A 137 5.44 -0.45 -2.23
C LEU A 137 6.36 -0.02 -1.09
N LEU A 138 7.47 -0.73 -0.86
CA LEU A 138 8.45 -0.41 0.19
C LEU A 138 9.53 0.57 -0.28
N GLU A 139 9.94 0.51 -1.54
CA GLU A 139 11.04 1.32 -2.08
C GLU A 139 10.61 2.72 -2.54
N THR A 140 9.35 2.90 -2.90
CA THR A 140 8.85 4.16 -3.46
C THR A 140 8.22 5.08 -2.41
N GLU A 141 7.75 6.24 -2.87
CA GLU A 141 6.93 7.19 -2.12
C GLU A 141 5.60 6.65 -1.59
N PHE A 142 5.23 5.38 -1.83
CA PHE A 142 4.19 4.72 -1.03
C PHE A 142 4.58 4.58 0.46
N PHE A 143 5.86 4.64 0.79
CA PHE A 143 6.39 4.28 2.10
C PHE A 143 7.31 5.35 2.66
N ASP A 144 6.95 5.84 3.84
CA ASP A 144 7.85 6.54 4.76
C ASP A 144 8.08 5.66 5.99
N PRO A 145 9.32 5.37 6.39
CA PRO A 145 9.57 4.38 7.44
C PRO A 145 9.15 4.85 8.85
N ALA A 146 8.85 6.13 9.07
CA ALA A 146 8.35 6.63 10.35
C ALA A 146 6.82 6.74 10.39
N ARG A 147 6.18 7.09 9.27
CA ARG A 147 4.74 7.37 9.12
C ARG A 147 3.96 6.23 8.49
N THR A 148 4.62 5.26 7.90
CA THR A 148 4.02 4.04 7.36
C THR A 148 4.70 2.83 8.00
N GLY A 149 3.90 1.85 8.41
CA GLY A 149 4.45 0.60 8.92
C GLY A 149 3.83 -0.66 8.35
N PHE A 150 4.67 -1.65 8.08
CA PHE A 150 4.25 -2.99 7.64
C PHE A 150 3.77 -3.80 8.86
N ARG A 151 2.47 -4.12 8.91
CA ARG A 151 1.83 -4.67 10.12
C ARG A 151 0.72 -5.65 9.76
N GLY A 152 0.96 -6.95 9.85
CA GLY A 152 -0.05 -7.99 9.64
C GLY A 152 -1.05 -8.12 10.79
N LYS A 153 -0.62 -7.81 12.02
CA LYS A 153 -1.46 -7.80 13.24
C LYS A 153 -1.10 -6.65 14.17
N THR A 154 -1.95 -6.42 15.17
CA THR A 154 -1.73 -5.40 16.21
C THR A 154 -1.44 -4.03 15.57
N VAL A 155 -2.35 -3.60 14.69
CA VAL A 155 -2.13 -2.50 13.73
C VAL A 155 -2.32 -1.10 14.33
N HIS A 156 -2.62 -1.01 15.62
CA HIS A 156 -2.91 0.27 16.27
C HIS A 156 -1.74 1.25 16.08
N GLY A 157 -2.05 2.52 15.76
CA GLY A 157 -1.03 3.56 15.52
C GLY A 157 -1.45 4.69 14.61
N HIS A 158 -2.27 4.43 13.57
CA HIS A 158 -2.60 5.42 12.53
C HIS A 158 -3.14 6.76 13.08
N SER A 159 -3.90 6.72 14.18
CA SER A 159 -4.56 7.88 14.80
C SER A 159 -3.87 8.35 16.08
N LEU A 160 -2.73 7.76 16.45
CA LEU A 160 -2.01 8.11 17.66
C LEU A 160 -1.06 9.27 17.40
N ARG A 161 -0.75 10.02 18.45
CA ARG A 161 0.39 10.94 18.42
C ARG A 161 1.65 10.15 18.06
N LEU A 162 2.53 10.80 17.31
CA LEU A 162 3.88 10.31 17.09
C LEU A 162 4.65 10.32 18.42
N ASP A 163 5.68 9.49 18.53
CA ASP A 163 6.60 9.54 19.67
C ASP A 163 7.63 10.68 19.53
N GLU A 164 8.53 10.78 20.50
CA GLU A 164 9.55 11.85 20.56
C GLU A 164 10.55 11.82 19.39
N ASP A 165 10.65 10.69 18.69
CA ASP A 165 11.51 10.53 17.51
C ASP A 165 10.71 10.68 16.19
N GLY A 166 9.42 11.06 16.27
CA GLY A 166 8.55 11.25 15.12
C GLY A 166 7.99 9.95 14.53
N MET A 167 8.13 8.83 15.23
CA MET A 167 7.69 7.51 14.77
C MET A 167 6.21 7.27 15.10
N MET A 168 5.50 6.61 14.19
CA MET A 168 4.15 6.13 14.44
C MET A 168 4.19 4.96 15.45
N PHE A 169 3.37 5.06 16.49
CA PHE A 169 3.22 4.00 17.51
C PHE A 169 3.06 2.61 16.87
N ASP A 170 3.85 1.64 17.33
CA ASP A 170 3.71 0.22 17.06
C ASP A 170 3.82 -0.55 18.37
N MET A 171 2.75 -1.26 18.76
CA MET A 171 2.75 -2.07 19.98
C MET A 171 3.83 -3.16 19.96
N LEU A 172 4.19 -3.69 18.78
CA LEU A 172 5.21 -4.74 18.63
C LEU A 172 6.60 -4.20 18.32
N ARG A 173 6.73 -2.88 18.10
CA ARG A 173 7.96 -2.17 17.75
C ARG A 173 8.75 -2.85 16.62
N ARG A 174 8.08 -3.14 15.50
CA ARG A 174 8.70 -3.80 14.34
C ARG A 174 9.68 -2.89 13.60
N GLN A 175 9.44 -1.59 13.62
CA GLN A 175 10.31 -0.55 13.09
C GLN A 175 10.84 0.29 14.24
N VAL A 176 12.16 0.48 14.29
CA VAL A 176 12.85 1.19 15.37
C VAL A 176 13.75 2.26 14.78
N PHE A 177 13.67 3.48 15.32
CA PHE A 177 14.55 4.58 14.96
C PHE A 177 15.90 4.44 15.67
N ASN A 178 16.99 4.39 14.91
CA ASN A 178 18.35 4.33 15.43
C ASN A 178 18.94 5.75 15.51
N LYS A 179 19.05 6.27 16.74
CA LYS A 179 19.53 7.65 17.00
C LYS A 179 20.98 7.89 16.58
N SER A 180 21.79 6.85 16.47
CA SER A 180 23.20 6.99 16.07
C SER A 180 23.37 7.13 14.56
N THR A 181 22.46 6.56 13.77
CA THR A 181 22.51 6.58 12.31
C THR A 181 21.47 7.51 11.68
N GLY A 182 20.43 7.90 12.44
CA GLY A 182 19.28 8.64 11.91
C GLY A 182 18.34 7.79 11.05
N LYS A 183 18.55 6.47 10.99
CA LYS A 183 17.79 5.56 10.12
C LYS A 183 16.78 4.73 10.89
N VAL A 184 15.74 4.30 10.21
CA VAL A 184 14.79 3.32 10.73
C VAL A 184 15.21 1.93 10.29
N GLU A 185 15.16 0.99 11.22
CA GLU A 185 15.46 -0.42 11.00
C GLU A 185 14.20 -1.26 11.26
N GLY A 186 13.86 -2.13 10.31
CA GLY A 186 12.90 -3.22 10.50
C GLY A 186 13.57 -4.35 11.25
N VAL A 187 13.25 -4.50 12.54
CA VAL A 187 13.85 -5.52 13.43
C VAL A 187 13.00 -6.78 13.55
N LYS A 188 11.78 -6.73 13.00
CA LYS A 188 10.82 -7.83 12.97
C LYS A 188 10.10 -7.84 11.62
N ASN A 189 9.59 -9.00 11.22
CA ASN A 189 8.71 -9.12 10.05
C ASN A 189 7.32 -8.49 10.32
N GLN A 190 6.43 -8.45 9.32
CA GLN A 190 5.12 -7.83 9.47
C GLN A 190 4.22 -8.46 10.54
N ILE A 191 4.39 -9.75 10.88
CA ILE A 191 3.58 -10.41 11.90
C ILE A 191 4.17 -10.25 13.32
N GLY A 192 5.44 -9.84 13.42
CA GLY A 192 6.11 -9.47 14.67
C GLY A 192 7.20 -10.45 15.13
N ASP A 193 7.61 -11.40 14.30
CA ASP A 193 8.73 -12.29 14.59
C ASP A 193 10.05 -11.55 14.37
N GLU A 194 11.03 -11.80 15.23
CA GLU A 194 12.36 -11.17 15.14
C GLU A 194 13.08 -11.62 13.87
N LEU A 195 13.76 -10.67 13.21
CA LEU A 195 14.65 -10.97 12.09
C LEU A 195 16.03 -11.29 12.65
N ASP A 196 16.71 -12.27 12.03
CA ASP A 196 18.09 -12.60 12.38
C ASP A 196 19.02 -11.38 12.18
N GLU A 197 18.76 -10.61 11.11
CA GLU A 197 19.42 -9.35 10.81
C GLU A 197 18.37 -8.24 10.53
N PRO A 198 18.52 -7.04 11.11
CA PRO A 198 17.62 -5.93 10.81
C PRO A 198 17.70 -5.46 9.36
N VAL A 199 16.56 -5.08 8.79
CA VAL A 199 16.49 -4.47 7.46
C VAL A 199 16.56 -2.95 7.58
N ILE A 200 17.51 -2.31 6.90
CA ILE A 200 17.65 -0.84 6.90
C ILE A 200 16.61 -0.22 5.95
N LEU A 201 15.68 0.57 6.49
CA LEU A 201 14.59 1.20 5.72
C LEU A 201 14.89 2.65 5.30
N GLY A 202 16.09 3.14 5.63
CA GLY A 202 16.52 4.52 5.35
C GLY A 202 16.07 5.53 6.40
N GLU A 203 16.23 6.80 6.08
CA GLU A 203 15.87 7.92 6.95
C GLU A 203 14.36 8.24 6.83
N PRO A 204 13.70 8.66 7.91
CA PRO A 204 12.38 9.28 7.81
C PRO A 204 12.40 10.50 6.89
N LEU A 205 11.34 10.70 6.10
CA LEU A 205 11.14 11.93 5.36
C LEU A 205 10.90 13.10 6.33
N ASP A 206 11.44 14.27 5.98
CA ASP A 206 11.15 15.49 6.71
C ASP A 206 9.68 15.95 6.53
N GLU A 207 9.22 16.81 7.44
CA GLU A 207 7.83 17.31 7.45
C GLU A 207 7.46 18.08 6.17
N GLU A 208 8.41 18.79 5.55
CA GLU A 208 8.14 19.58 4.35
C GLU A 208 7.85 18.64 3.17
N LYS A 209 8.73 17.63 2.98
CA LYS A 209 8.56 16.58 1.98
C LYS A 209 7.26 15.84 2.24
N LEU A 210 7.00 15.36 3.46
CA LEU A 210 5.74 14.68 3.79
C LEU A 210 4.50 15.50 3.42
N LYS A 211 4.44 16.78 3.80
CA LYS A 211 3.31 17.66 3.43
C LYS A 211 3.17 17.88 1.93
N SER A 212 4.25 17.82 1.17
CA SER A 212 4.22 17.97 -0.30
C SER A 212 3.67 16.73 -1.03
N MET A 213 3.90 15.52 -0.52
CA MET A 213 3.52 14.25 -1.17
C MET A 213 2.34 13.55 -0.53
N THR A 214 1.92 13.97 0.67
CA THR A 214 0.79 13.38 1.37
C THR A 214 -0.51 13.45 0.57
N THR A 215 -1.40 12.52 0.87
CA THR A 215 -2.69 12.37 0.23
C THR A 215 -3.87 12.50 1.20
N ILE A 216 -3.61 12.89 2.46
CA ILE A 216 -4.65 13.25 3.43
C ILE A 216 -4.86 14.76 3.45
N TYR A 217 -6.13 15.15 3.49
CA TYR A 217 -6.50 16.52 3.81
C TYR A 217 -6.52 16.73 5.31
N ARG A 218 -5.94 17.83 5.79
CA ARG A 218 -5.94 18.24 7.19
C ARG A 218 -5.97 19.74 7.33
N LYS A 219 -6.51 20.25 8.44
CA LYS A 219 -6.57 21.70 8.71
C LYS A 219 -5.19 22.36 8.83
N ASP A 220 -4.19 21.62 9.29
CA ASP A 220 -2.78 22.03 9.42
C ASP A 220 -1.93 21.67 8.17
N GLY A 221 -2.59 21.26 7.08
CA GLY A 221 -2.09 21.13 5.72
C GLY A 221 -3.10 21.75 4.74
N GLU A 222 -3.46 21.04 3.66
CA GLU A 222 -4.60 21.43 2.82
C GLU A 222 -5.90 20.86 3.41
N ALA A 223 -6.89 21.71 3.71
CA ALA A 223 -8.17 21.26 4.25
C ALA A 223 -9.12 20.85 3.12
N TYR A 224 -9.83 19.72 3.29
CA TYR A 224 -10.73 19.19 2.25
C TYR A 224 -11.83 20.18 1.86
N ARG A 225 -12.33 20.94 2.83
CA ARG A 225 -13.36 21.97 2.63
C ARG A 225 -12.93 23.10 1.69
N ASP A 226 -11.63 23.28 1.48
CA ASP A 226 -11.06 24.34 0.63
C ASP A 226 -10.82 23.83 -0.80
N ASP A 227 -10.87 22.51 -1.03
CA ASP A 227 -10.84 21.90 -2.37
C ASP A 227 -12.27 21.75 -2.91
N ALA A 228 -12.86 22.89 -3.30
CA ALA A 228 -14.28 23.01 -3.64
C ALA A 228 -14.72 22.02 -4.73
N ASP A 229 -13.89 21.79 -5.76
CA ASP A 229 -14.18 20.85 -6.85
C ASP A 229 -14.28 19.41 -6.34
N ALA A 230 -13.41 19.01 -5.42
CA ALA A 230 -13.46 17.68 -4.82
C ALA A 230 -14.70 17.50 -3.92
N VAL A 231 -15.14 18.56 -3.24
CA VAL A 231 -16.37 18.57 -2.44
C VAL A 231 -17.62 18.53 -3.33
N GLU A 232 -17.63 19.31 -4.41
CA GLU A 232 -18.74 19.35 -5.36
C GLU A 232 -19.01 17.98 -5.96
N VAL A 233 -17.96 17.29 -6.42
CA VAL A 233 -18.10 15.94 -6.99
C VAL A 233 -18.59 14.93 -5.95
N LEU A 234 -18.13 15.01 -4.69
CA LEU A 234 -18.64 14.16 -3.61
C LEU A 234 -20.15 14.37 -3.39
N HIS A 235 -20.58 15.63 -3.30
CA HIS A 235 -22.00 15.96 -3.13
C HIS A 235 -22.83 15.54 -4.34
N ARG A 236 -22.31 15.73 -5.55
CA ARG A 236 -22.96 15.27 -6.79
C ARG A 236 -23.19 13.76 -6.76
N ILE A 237 -22.18 12.97 -6.38
CA ILE A 237 -22.32 11.50 -6.25
C ILE A 237 -23.38 11.15 -5.20
N HIS A 238 -23.40 11.83 -4.06
CA HIS A 238 -24.40 11.62 -3.03
C HIS A 238 -25.82 11.85 -3.57
N VAL A 239 -26.07 13.02 -4.17
CA VAL A 239 -27.39 13.39 -4.69
C VAL A 239 -27.85 12.44 -5.79
N LEU A 240 -27.00 12.13 -6.77
CA LEU A 240 -27.36 11.23 -7.88
C LEU A 240 -27.68 9.81 -7.39
N ARG A 241 -26.93 9.30 -6.40
CA ARG A 241 -27.23 8.00 -5.79
C ARG A 241 -28.54 8.02 -5.00
N SER A 242 -28.81 9.10 -4.27
CA SER A 242 -30.07 9.28 -3.55
C SER A 242 -31.27 9.34 -4.49
N GLN A 243 -31.16 10.12 -5.57
CA GLN A 243 -32.19 10.21 -6.60
C GLN A 243 -32.40 8.86 -7.26
N GLY A 244 -31.35 8.23 -7.78
CA GLY A 244 -31.45 6.92 -8.43
C GLY A 244 -31.99 5.81 -7.52
N GLY A 245 -31.71 5.88 -6.21
CA GLY A 245 -32.25 4.94 -5.22
C GLY A 245 -33.72 5.16 -4.88
N TYR A 246 -34.24 6.38 -5.03
CA TYR A 246 -35.66 6.69 -4.92
C TYR A 246 -36.41 6.35 -6.22
N GLY A 247 -35.87 6.79 -7.36
CA GLY A 247 -36.35 6.53 -8.70
C GLY A 247 -35.27 6.86 -9.74
N PRO A 248 -34.88 5.93 -10.62
CA PRO A 248 -33.79 6.13 -11.59
C PRO A 248 -34.24 7.05 -12.74
N GLU A 249 -34.15 8.37 -12.50
CA GLU A 249 -34.38 9.46 -13.46
C GLU A 249 -33.06 10.03 -14.03
#